data_AF-A0A7X6LW65-F1
#
_entry.id   AF-A0A7X6LW65-F1
#
_cell.length_a   1.000
_cell.length_b   1.000
_cell.length_c   1.000
_cell.angle_alpha   90.00
_cell.angle_beta   90.00
_cell.angle_gamma   90.00
#
_symmetry.space_group_name_H-M   'P 1'
#
loop_
_entity.id
_entity.type
_entity.pdbx_description
1 polymer ?
#
loop_
_entity_poly.entity_id
_entity_poly.type
_entity_poly.pdbx_seq_one_letter_code
_entity_poly.pdbx_strand_id
1 'polypeptide(L)'
;MGGELDAAWRSVRDMLGTAAKDYSAVVAAVPRHAAREVTESVARFVDADAANVPALTGAFSDLSGGIATTATSSAYARGRDLIDEVDYTALRQARRTASSGSYPTFEEIQRRQGFDGPLTIATQHEVDAAIAAGGQELFRGFEEDGYLQAFVAGQVRPGGGPTGSGTYATPLKEVALHYADPTRKQDLATRHARVLRMALRPDAKKITLRELESERTRTRMQIARDLRTLRNIANPTAEDTARYIALQDKELVFADIGQYGAVRGWDAIDGSDTFSNKEWVVLNPTALLIQR
;
A
#
# COMPACT_ATOMS: atom_id res chain seq x y z
N MET A 1 27.90 -24.94 -14.85
CA MET A 1 27.71 -23.49 -15.05
C MET A 1 26.45 -23.00 -14.32
N GLY A 2 26.40 -23.10 -12.98
CA GLY A 2 25.22 -22.71 -12.19
C GLY A 2 25.51 -21.68 -11.08
N GLY A 3 26.79 -21.37 -10.82
CA GLY A 3 27.19 -20.48 -9.71
C GLY A 3 27.15 -18.98 -10.02
N GLU A 4 27.24 -18.59 -11.30
CA GLU A 4 27.30 -17.17 -11.69
C GLU A 4 25.93 -16.49 -11.70
N LEU A 5 24.87 -17.22 -12.06
CA LEU A 5 23.49 -16.72 -12.02
C LEU A 5 23.01 -16.47 -10.58
N ASP A 6 23.38 -17.33 -9.64
CA ASP A 6 23.06 -17.17 -8.22
C ASP A 6 23.82 -16.01 -7.55
N ALA A 7 25.02 -15.70 -8.04
CA ALA A 7 25.79 -14.54 -7.58
C ALA A 7 25.19 -13.22 -8.09
N ALA A 8 24.74 -13.19 -9.34
CA ALA A 8 24.06 -12.03 -9.92
C ALA A 8 22.73 -11.72 -9.20
N TRP A 9 21.94 -12.74 -8.87
CA TRP A 9 20.68 -12.57 -8.13
C TRP A 9 20.88 -12.12 -6.68
N ARG A 10 21.93 -12.59 -5.99
CA ARG A 10 22.30 -12.09 -4.67
C ARG A 10 22.75 -10.63 -4.71
N SER A 11 23.54 -10.24 -5.70
CA SER A 11 23.97 -8.85 -5.88
C SER A 11 22.79 -7.89 -6.15
N VAL A 12 21.82 -8.29 -6.96
CA VAL A 12 20.59 -7.51 -7.19
C VAL A 12 19.74 -7.39 -5.92
N ARG A 13 19.61 -8.48 -5.15
CA ARG A 13 18.88 -8.47 -3.87
C ARG A 13 19.56 -7.57 -2.83
N ASP A 14 20.88 -7.61 -2.73
CA ASP A 14 21.63 -6.74 -1.81
C ASP A 14 21.57 -5.27 -2.24
N MET A 15 21.62 -4.98 -3.54
CA MET A 15 21.41 -3.61 -4.05
C MET A 15 20.02 -3.08 -3.72
N LEU A 16 18.97 -3.88 -3.92
CA LEU A 16 17.60 -3.46 -3.65
C LEU A 16 17.31 -3.37 -2.13
N GLY A 17 17.89 -4.25 -1.33
CA GLY A 17 17.83 -4.19 0.13
C GLY A 17 18.57 -2.99 0.71
N THR A 18 19.68 -2.58 0.10
CA THR A 18 20.43 -1.37 0.48
C THR A 18 19.70 -0.11 0.03
N ALA A 19 19.16 -0.07 -1.20
CA ALA A 19 18.36 1.05 -1.69
C ALA A 19 17.08 1.27 -0.89
N ALA A 20 16.43 0.20 -0.39
CA ALA A 20 15.27 0.30 0.49
C ALA A 20 15.64 0.84 1.89
N LYS A 21 16.81 0.47 2.43
CA LYS A 21 17.35 1.03 3.68
C LYS A 21 17.82 2.47 3.54
N ASP A 22 18.38 2.83 2.39
CA ASP A 22 18.81 4.19 2.10
C ASP A 22 17.60 5.11 1.89
N TYR A 23 16.50 4.60 1.33
CA TYR A 23 15.25 5.38 1.21
C TYR A 23 14.62 5.68 2.58
N SER A 24 14.62 4.74 3.52
CA SER A 24 14.13 4.99 4.88
C SER A 24 15.07 5.90 5.69
N ALA A 25 16.39 5.79 5.47
CA ALA A 25 17.37 6.70 6.08
C ALA A 25 17.32 8.12 5.51
N VAL A 26 17.07 8.30 4.20
CA VAL A 26 16.95 9.62 3.55
C VAL A 26 15.66 10.33 3.96
N VAL A 27 14.56 9.60 4.21
CA VAL A 27 13.34 10.17 4.82
C VAL A 27 13.57 10.57 6.28
N ALA A 28 14.46 9.87 7.00
CA ALA A 28 14.82 10.18 8.38
C ALA A 28 15.89 11.29 8.54
N ALA A 29 16.55 11.75 7.47
CA ALA A 29 17.76 12.58 7.54
C ALA A 29 17.73 13.92 6.78
N VAL A 30 16.56 14.54 6.53
CA VAL A 30 16.47 15.93 6.01
C VAL A 30 16.12 16.91 7.16
N PRO A 31 16.74 18.11 7.22
CA PRO A 31 17.21 18.70 8.48
C PRO A 31 16.17 19.42 9.34
N ARG A 32 16.37 19.34 10.67
CA ARG A 32 15.67 20.05 11.77
C ARG A 32 15.74 21.59 11.74
N HIS A 33 16.12 22.24 10.63
CA HIS A 33 16.31 23.68 10.57
C HIS A 33 15.12 24.49 10.01
N ALA A 34 14.12 23.86 9.39
CA ALA A 34 12.94 24.58 8.88
C ALA A 34 11.84 24.82 9.94
N ALA A 35 11.95 24.21 11.13
CA ALA A 35 10.95 24.33 12.20
C ALA A 35 11.23 25.48 13.19
N ARG A 36 12.30 26.25 13.00
CA ARG A 36 12.67 27.35 13.91
C ARG A 36 12.33 28.76 13.40
N GLU A 37 11.99 28.92 12.11
CA GLU A 37 11.59 30.23 11.55
C GLU A 37 10.07 30.43 11.45
N VAL A 38 9.27 29.39 11.66
CA VAL A 38 7.80 29.50 11.67
C VAL A 38 7.25 29.83 13.08
N THR A 39 8.05 29.61 14.13
CA THR A 39 7.65 29.84 15.52
C THR A 39 7.78 31.30 15.98
N GLU A 40 8.47 32.18 15.23
CA GLU A 40 8.60 33.61 15.57
C GLU A 40 7.53 34.51 14.92
N SER A 41 6.75 34.00 13.96
CA SER A 41 5.75 34.81 13.24
C SER A 41 4.31 34.67 13.76
N VAL A 42 4.05 33.75 14.70
CA VAL A 42 2.71 33.50 15.27
C VAL A 42 2.55 34.06 16.69
N ALA A 43 3.62 34.55 17.32
CA ALA A 43 3.59 35.11 18.67
C ALA A 43 3.19 36.62 18.74
N ARG A 44 2.47 37.16 17.74
CA ARG A 44 2.10 38.59 17.75
C ARG A 44 0.64 38.94 17.48
N PHE A 45 -0.25 37.96 17.46
CA PHE A 45 -1.69 38.23 17.51
C PHE A 45 -2.37 37.15 18.34
N VAL A 46 -2.70 37.49 19.58
CA VAL A 46 -3.95 37.22 20.31
C VAL A 46 -3.63 37.49 21.77
N ASP A 47 -3.80 38.75 22.16
CA ASP A 47 -3.92 39.17 23.54
C ASP A 47 -5.24 39.93 23.59
N ALA A 48 -6.31 39.20 23.82
CA ALA A 48 -7.60 39.69 24.32
C ALA A 48 -8.55 38.49 24.43
N ASP A 49 -8.78 38.12 25.68
CA ASP A 49 -10.08 37.86 26.28
C ASP A 49 -10.19 36.50 26.95
N ALA A 50 -9.98 36.55 28.27
CA ALA A 50 -10.17 35.48 29.21
C ALA A 50 -11.52 35.69 29.90
N ALA A 51 -12.44 34.71 29.79
CA ALA A 51 -13.39 34.36 30.85
C ALA A 51 -14.24 33.13 30.48
N ASN A 52 -14.54 32.31 31.50
CA ASN A 52 -15.59 31.27 31.60
C ASN A 52 -15.33 29.82 31.10
N VAL A 53 -14.74 28.98 31.99
CA VAL A 53 -15.35 27.82 32.73
C VAL A 53 -16.12 26.72 31.92
N PRO A 54 -16.19 25.41 32.30
CA PRO A 54 -15.35 24.54 33.16
C PRO A 54 -14.90 23.19 32.50
N ALA A 55 -14.05 22.46 33.22
CA ALA A 55 -13.66 21.07 32.99
C ALA A 55 -14.83 20.05 33.02
N LEU A 56 -14.72 19.02 32.18
CA LEU A 56 -15.51 17.78 32.30
C LEU A 56 -14.59 16.56 32.23
N THR A 57 -14.46 15.92 33.38
CA THR A 57 -14.05 14.54 33.60
C THR A 57 -15.23 13.60 33.30
N GLY A 58 -14.95 12.46 32.65
CA GLY A 58 -15.84 11.29 32.56
C GLY A 58 -15.11 10.18 31.79
N ALA A 59 -14.57 9.13 32.41
CA ALA A 59 -15.26 7.95 32.96
C ALA A 59 -16.06 7.19 31.89
N PHE A 60 -15.39 6.24 31.22
CA PHE A 60 -16.03 5.22 30.38
C PHE A 60 -16.47 4.06 31.29
N SER A 61 -17.77 4.04 31.62
CA SER A 61 -18.44 2.88 32.22
C SER A 61 -19.13 2.05 31.14
N ASP A 62 -19.09 0.74 31.36
CA ASP A 62 -19.73 -0.34 30.62
C ASP A 62 -21.15 -0.04 30.12
N LEU A 63 -21.37 -0.33 28.83
CA LEU A 63 -22.71 -0.58 28.29
C LEU A 63 -22.70 -1.91 27.54
N SER A 64 -23.01 -2.96 28.31
CA SER A 64 -23.63 -4.18 27.81
C SER A 64 -25.10 -3.87 27.53
N GLY A 65 -25.49 -3.89 26.26
CA GLY A 65 -26.86 -3.62 25.84
C GLY A 65 -27.01 -3.85 24.34
N GLY A 66 -27.50 -5.05 23.98
CA GLY A 66 -27.62 -5.50 22.61
C GLY A 66 -28.51 -4.60 21.75
N ILE A 67 -27.93 -4.16 20.63
CA ILE A 67 -28.62 -4.05 19.36
C ILE A 67 -27.63 -4.67 18.37
N ALA A 68 -28.02 -5.75 17.71
CA ALA A 68 -27.31 -6.26 16.54
C ALA A 68 -27.44 -5.21 15.43
N THR A 69 -26.59 -4.19 15.47
CA THR A 69 -26.28 -3.36 14.32
C THR A 69 -25.65 -4.29 13.30
N THR A 70 -26.50 -4.78 12.42
CA THR A 70 -26.12 -5.46 11.19
C THR A 70 -25.04 -4.61 10.53
N ALA A 71 -23.84 -5.19 10.39
CA ALA A 71 -22.66 -4.55 9.83
C ALA A 71 -23.05 -3.61 8.68
N THR A 72 -22.82 -2.32 8.91
CA THR A 72 -23.12 -1.26 7.95
C THR A 72 -22.51 -1.62 6.60
N SER A 73 -23.38 -1.94 5.64
CA SER A 73 -23.18 -1.88 4.19
C SER A 73 -21.73 -1.86 3.70
N SER A 74 -21.17 -3.05 3.49
CA SER A 74 -19.98 -3.38 2.67
C SER A 74 -19.27 -2.20 1.97
N ALA A 75 -18.24 -1.66 2.61
CA ALA A 75 -17.27 -0.72 1.99
C ALA A 75 -16.35 -1.40 0.96
N TYR A 76 -16.46 -2.71 0.75
CA TYR A 76 -15.64 -3.46 -0.20
C TYR A 76 -15.95 -3.05 -1.64
N ALA A 77 -14.95 -2.50 -2.32
CA ALA A 77 -14.97 -2.24 -3.74
C ALA A 77 -14.30 -3.40 -4.48
N ARG A 78 -15.07 -4.23 -5.17
CA ARG A 78 -14.50 -5.31 -6.00
C ARG A 78 -13.78 -4.71 -7.21
N GLY A 79 -12.51 -5.08 -7.40
CA GLY A 79 -11.72 -4.58 -8.52
C GLY A 79 -12.23 -5.01 -9.89
N ARG A 80 -12.03 -4.14 -10.89
CA ARG A 80 -12.30 -4.41 -12.31
C ARG A 80 -11.04 -4.24 -13.15
N ASP A 81 -11.05 -4.74 -14.38
CA ASP A 81 -9.91 -4.56 -15.27
C ASP A 81 -9.96 -3.17 -15.91
N LEU A 82 -9.03 -2.30 -15.53
CA LEU A 82 -8.92 -0.92 -16.02
C LEU A 82 -7.80 -0.76 -17.06
N ILE A 83 -7.19 -1.86 -17.52
CA ILE A 83 -5.95 -1.83 -18.30
C ILE A 83 -6.05 -1.01 -19.61
N ASP A 84 -7.24 -0.88 -20.17
CA ASP A 84 -7.49 -0.11 -21.40
C ASP A 84 -8.41 1.10 -21.17
N GLU A 85 -8.83 1.37 -19.92
CA GLU A 85 -9.69 2.49 -19.55
C GLU A 85 -8.92 3.67 -18.95
N VAL A 86 -7.68 3.43 -18.53
CA VAL A 86 -6.84 4.41 -17.83
C VAL A 86 -6.08 5.29 -18.81
N ASP A 87 -6.16 6.60 -18.59
CA ASP A 87 -5.23 7.57 -19.20
C ASP A 87 -3.89 7.55 -18.44
N TYR A 88 -2.96 6.74 -18.95
CA TYR A 88 -1.63 6.57 -18.36
C TYR A 88 -0.77 7.84 -18.40
N THR A 89 -1.03 8.74 -19.35
CA THR A 89 -0.34 10.02 -19.43
C THR A 89 -0.82 10.95 -18.32
N ALA A 90 -2.13 11.00 -18.05
CA ALA A 90 -2.67 11.74 -16.90
C ALA A 90 -2.16 11.17 -15.56
N LEU A 91 -2.10 9.84 -15.40
CA LEU A 91 -1.53 9.20 -14.21
C LEU A 91 -0.08 9.62 -13.93
N ARG A 92 0.72 9.79 -15.00
CA ARG A 92 2.12 10.20 -14.92
C ARG A 92 2.28 11.68 -14.59
N GLN A 93 1.37 12.51 -15.06
CA GLN A 93 1.39 13.96 -14.76
C GLN A 93 1.03 14.23 -13.30
N ALA A 94 0.07 13.49 -12.73
CA ALA A 94 -0.28 13.59 -11.30
C ALA A 94 0.92 13.36 -10.36
N ARG A 95 1.93 12.61 -10.81
CA ARG A 95 3.17 12.39 -10.04
C ARG A 95 4.01 13.66 -9.86
N ARG A 96 3.96 14.60 -10.81
CA ARG A 96 4.79 15.81 -10.77
C ARG A 96 4.32 16.85 -9.76
N THR A 97 3.08 16.73 -9.28
CA THR A 97 2.45 17.68 -8.35
C THR A 97 2.37 17.17 -6.92
N ALA A 98 2.74 15.92 -6.66
CA ALA A 98 2.65 15.31 -5.33
C ALA A 98 3.90 15.57 -4.48
N SER A 99 3.72 15.74 -3.17
CA SER A 99 4.81 15.87 -2.19
C SER A 99 5.61 14.57 -2.04
N SER A 100 6.90 14.69 -1.72
CA SER A 100 7.79 13.55 -1.45
C SER A 100 7.19 12.55 -0.46
N GLY A 101 7.18 11.26 -0.82
CA GLY A 101 6.69 10.16 0.02
C GLY A 101 5.30 9.61 -0.34
N SER A 102 4.56 10.24 -1.26
CA SER A 102 3.34 9.66 -1.85
C SER A 102 3.69 8.73 -3.02
N TYR A 103 2.88 7.70 -3.23
CA TYR A 103 2.87 6.90 -4.47
C TYR A 103 1.71 7.38 -5.36
N PRO A 104 1.77 8.59 -5.93
CA PRO A 104 0.61 9.28 -6.49
C PRO A 104 -0.04 8.51 -7.64
N THR A 105 0.76 7.80 -8.43
CA THR A 105 0.25 6.92 -9.49
C THR A 105 -0.57 5.76 -8.92
N PHE A 106 -0.09 5.12 -7.86
CA PHE A 106 -0.80 3.99 -7.26
C PHE A 106 -2.05 4.44 -6.49
N GLU A 107 -1.99 5.55 -5.76
CA GLU A 107 -3.15 6.16 -5.11
C GLU A 107 -4.24 6.56 -6.13
N GLU A 108 -3.86 7.08 -7.30
CA GLU A 108 -4.82 7.37 -8.37
C GLU A 108 -5.41 6.11 -8.99
N ILE A 109 -4.62 5.04 -9.16
CA ILE A 109 -5.14 3.73 -9.56
C ILE A 109 -6.16 3.24 -8.53
N GLN A 110 -5.85 3.37 -7.23
CA GLN A 110 -6.78 2.99 -6.16
C GLN A 110 -8.07 3.79 -6.21
N ARG A 111 -8.01 5.11 -6.38
CA ARG A 111 -9.20 5.96 -6.59
C ARG A 111 -10.06 5.52 -7.76
N ARG A 112 -9.44 5.20 -8.89
CA ARG A 112 -10.17 4.73 -10.09
C ARG A 112 -10.82 3.36 -9.90
N GLN A 113 -10.23 2.50 -9.06
CA GLN A 113 -10.81 1.22 -8.67
C GLN A 113 -11.86 1.33 -7.55
N GLY A 114 -11.86 2.44 -6.79
CA GLY A 114 -12.59 2.56 -5.52
C GLY A 114 -11.91 1.85 -4.34
N PHE A 115 -10.62 1.51 -4.46
CA PHE A 115 -9.83 0.85 -3.41
C PHE A 115 -9.41 1.80 -2.28
N ASP A 116 -9.63 3.11 -2.44
CA ASP A 116 -9.30 4.15 -1.47
C ASP A 116 -10.39 4.35 -0.39
N GLY A 117 -11.39 3.47 -0.34
CA GLY A 117 -12.43 3.47 0.69
C GLY A 117 -11.88 3.23 2.11
N PRO A 118 -12.68 3.50 3.14
CA PRO A 118 -12.28 3.31 4.53
C PRO A 118 -12.02 1.83 4.84
N LEU A 119 -11.08 1.58 5.76
CA LEU A 119 -10.82 0.25 6.28
C LEU A 119 -12.03 -0.26 7.08
N THR A 120 -12.29 -1.57 7.01
CA THR A 120 -13.32 -2.20 7.84
C THR A 120 -12.72 -2.65 9.16
N ILE A 121 -13.04 -1.95 10.25
CA ILE A 121 -12.68 -2.38 11.60
C ILE A 121 -13.73 -3.37 12.11
N ALA A 122 -13.27 -4.53 12.56
CA ALA A 122 -14.09 -5.68 12.88
C ALA A 122 -13.75 -6.21 14.28
N THR A 123 -14.72 -6.88 14.89
CA THR A 123 -14.51 -7.67 16.11
C THR A 123 -13.71 -8.93 15.80
N GLN A 124 -13.11 -9.53 16.83
CA GLN A 124 -12.41 -10.81 16.69
C GLN A 124 -13.32 -11.89 16.09
N HIS A 125 -14.57 -11.98 16.53
CA HIS A 125 -15.54 -12.96 16.02
C HIS A 125 -15.82 -12.77 14.51
N GLU A 126 -15.91 -11.54 14.03
CA GLU A 126 -16.11 -11.26 12.59
C GLU A 126 -14.89 -11.62 11.75
N VAL A 127 -13.68 -11.35 12.26
CA VAL A 127 -12.42 -11.76 11.61
C VAL A 127 -12.33 -13.29 11.56
N ASP A 128 -12.62 -13.96 12.67
CA ASP A 128 -12.61 -15.43 12.76
C ASP A 128 -13.64 -16.05 11.81
N ALA A 129 -14.83 -15.48 11.73
CA ALA A 129 -15.88 -15.92 10.80
C ALA A 129 -15.45 -15.75 9.33
N ALA A 130 -14.79 -14.64 8.98
CA ALA A 130 -14.26 -14.42 7.63
C ALA A 130 -13.17 -15.44 7.27
N ILE A 131 -12.27 -15.76 8.21
CA ILE A 131 -11.22 -16.79 8.03
C ILE A 131 -11.87 -18.17 7.87
N ALA A 132 -12.83 -18.52 8.73
CA ALA A 132 -13.54 -19.80 8.67
C ALA A 132 -14.32 -19.97 7.34
N ALA A 133 -14.78 -18.88 6.74
CA ALA A 133 -15.40 -18.86 5.42
C ALA A 133 -14.41 -18.96 4.24
N GLY A 134 -13.12 -19.15 4.50
CA GLY A 134 -12.06 -19.25 3.47
C GLY A 134 -11.30 -17.95 3.21
N GLY A 135 -11.48 -16.93 4.07
CA GLY A 135 -10.66 -15.72 4.07
C GLY A 135 -9.22 -16.03 4.46
N GLN A 136 -8.29 -15.19 4.01
CA GLN A 136 -6.87 -15.35 4.34
C GLN A 136 -6.55 -14.56 5.61
N GLU A 137 -6.13 -15.25 6.67
CA GLU A 137 -5.59 -14.60 7.86
C GLU A 137 -4.26 -13.92 7.53
N LEU A 138 -4.11 -12.67 7.95
CA LEU A 138 -2.95 -11.83 7.70
C LEU A 138 -2.57 -11.04 8.95
N PHE A 139 -1.28 -10.78 9.08
CA PHE A 139 -0.69 -9.98 10.15
C PHE A 139 0.21 -8.91 9.56
N ARG A 140 0.19 -7.73 10.18
CA ARG A 140 1.08 -6.62 9.83
C ARG A 140 1.64 -5.98 11.09
N GLY A 141 2.97 -5.97 11.20
CA GLY A 141 3.68 -5.27 12.27
C GLY A 141 4.02 -3.84 11.89
N PHE A 142 4.03 -2.95 12.88
CA PHE A 142 4.41 -1.54 12.73
C PHE A 142 5.54 -1.21 13.72
N GLU A 143 6.56 -0.49 13.26
CA GLU A 143 7.72 -0.13 14.10
C GLU A 143 7.35 0.88 15.20
N GLU A 144 6.31 1.68 14.98
CA GLU A 144 5.89 2.77 15.86
C GLU A 144 4.37 2.82 15.99
N ASP A 145 3.88 3.18 17.18
CA ASP A 145 2.44 3.30 17.43
C ASP A 145 1.80 4.37 16.53
N GLY A 146 2.54 5.43 16.20
CA GLY A 146 2.10 6.46 15.27
C GLY A 146 1.81 5.92 13.87
N TYR A 147 2.60 4.95 13.36
CA TYR A 147 2.35 4.32 12.06
C TYR A 147 1.13 3.40 12.07
N LEU A 148 0.93 2.67 13.17
CA LEU A 148 -0.26 1.85 13.35
C LEU A 148 -1.52 2.73 13.38
N GLN A 149 -1.51 3.79 14.19
CA GLN A 149 -2.65 4.71 14.29
C GLN A 149 -2.92 5.42 12.96
N ALA A 150 -1.87 5.85 12.26
CA ALA A 150 -2.02 6.44 10.92
C ALA A 150 -2.59 5.44 9.90
N PHE A 151 -2.26 4.15 10.01
CA PHE A 151 -2.81 3.12 9.13
C PHE A 151 -4.30 2.88 9.42
N VAL A 152 -4.70 2.80 10.69
CA VAL A 152 -6.08 2.50 11.08
C VAL A 152 -7.01 3.70 10.89
N ALA A 153 -6.57 4.90 11.28
CA ALA A 153 -7.41 6.11 11.29
C ALA A 153 -7.24 6.99 10.05
N GLY A 154 -6.12 6.84 9.33
CA GLY A 154 -5.80 7.68 8.18
C GLY A 154 -6.27 7.09 6.86
N GLN A 155 -6.13 7.89 5.80
CA GLN A 155 -6.22 7.38 4.44
C GLN A 155 -5.10 6.35 4.23
N VAL A 156 -5.44 5.19 3.67
CA VAL A 156 -4.45 4.13 3.47
C VAL A 156 -3.36 4.64 2.54
N ARG A 157 -2.14 4.68 3.06
CA ARG A 157 -0.94 5.04 2.30
C ARG A 157 -0.19 3.77 1.95
N PRO A 158 -0.34 3.28 0.72
CA PRO A 158 0.41 2.12 0.29
C PRO A 158 1.91 2.42 0.34
N GLY A 159 2.68 1.45 0.83
CA GLY A 159 4.14 1.53 0.83
C GLY A 159 4.70 0.95 -0.45
N GLY A 160 5.98 1.22 -0.71
CA GLY A 160 6.77 0.44 -1.65
C GLY A 160 7.53 -0.65 -0.93
N GLY A 161 7.68 -1.79 -1.59
CA GLY A 161 8.52 -2.87 -1.11
C GLY A 161 9.16 -3.64 -2.27
N PRO A 162 9.78 -4.80 -1.98
CA PRO A 162 10.52 -5.58 -2.98
C PRO A 162 9.62 -6.06 -4.14
N THR A 163 8.31 -6.04 -3.93
CA THR A 163 7.28 -6.52 -4.87
C THR A 163 6.36 -5.38 -5.33
N GLY A 164 6.86 -4.15 -5.37
CA GLY A 164 6.12 -2.98 -5.88
C GLY A 164 5.28 -2.26 -4.82
N SER A 165 4.20 -1.62 -5.27
CA SER A 165 3.35 -0.77 -4.42
C SER A 165 2.22 -1.57 -3.76
N GLY A 166 1.99 -1.36 -2.45
CA GLY A 166 0.86 -1.96 -1.74
C GLY A 166 1.02 -2.00 -0.22
N THR A 167 0.05 -2.65 0.45
CA THR A 167 0.06 -2.91 1.89
C THR A 167 0.59 -4.33 2.13
N TYR A 168 1.86 -4.41 2.52
CA TYR A 168 2.51 -5.66 2.89
C TYR A 168 1.99 -6.28 4.18
N ALA A 169 1.75 -7.58 4.15
CA ALA A 169 1.31 -8.40 5.28
C ALA A 169 1.84 -9.83 5.14
N THR A 170 1.64 -10.67 6.15
CA THR A 170 2.08 -12.07 6.15
C THR A 170 1.07 -12.93 6.91
N PRO A 171 0.83 -14.19 6.53
CA PRO A 171 0.03 -15.11 7.33
C PRO A 171 0.81 -15.60 8.58
N LEU A 172 2.09 -15.27 8.71
CA LEU A 172 2.94 -15.71 9.81
C LEU A 172 3.06 -14.61 10.88
N LYS A 173 2.43 -14.80 12.04
CA LYS A 173 2.43 -13.83 13.13
C LYS A 173 3.85 -13.50 13.62
N GLU A 174 4.74 -14.48 13.65
CA GLU A 174 6.14 -14.33 14.09
C GLU A 174 6.93 -13.39 13.17
N VAL A 175 6.63 -13.43 11.87
CA VAL A 175 7.22 -12.52 10.89
C VAL A 175 6.69 -11.10 11.10
N ALA A 176 5.38 -10.93 11.31
CA ALA A 176 4.81 -9.63 11.64
C ALA A 176 5.37 -9.05 12.94
N LEU A 177 5.59 -9.88 13.96
CA LEU A 177 6.27 -9.48 15.20
C LEU A 177 7.71 -9.04 14.93
N HIS A 178 8.40 -9.63 13.96
CA HIS A 178 9.73 -9.18 13.56
C HIS A 178 9.70 -7.82 12.85
N TYR A 179 8.68 -7.55 12.04
CA TYR A 179 8.48 -6.23 11.44
C TYR A 179 8.15 -5.15 12.46
N ALA A 180 7.43 -5.49 13.54
CA ALA A 180 7.12 -4.54 14.61
C ALA A 180 8.36 -4.11 15.42
N ASP A 181 9.41 -4.94 15.44
CA ASP A 181 10.70 -4.58 16.03
C ASP A 181 11.83 -5.43 15.39
N PRO A 182 12.43 -4.95 14.29
CA PRO A 182 13.51 -5.65 13.62
C PRO A 182 14.74 -5.83 14.51
N THR A 183 14.93 -4.94 15.49
CA THR A 183 16.08 -4.91 16.39
C THR A 183 15.93 -5.85 17.60
N ARG A 184 14.71 -6.34 17.87
CA ARG A 184 14.36 -7.19 19.01
C ARG A 184 14.76 -6.57 20.37
N LYS A 185 14.73 -5.25 20.46
CA LYS A 185 15.05 -4.48 21.68
C LYS A 185 13.83 -4.28 22.57
N GLN A 186 12.64 -4.38 22.01
CA GLN A 186 11.38 -4.20 22.72
C GLN A 186 10.92 -5.51 23.34
N ASP A 187 10.18 -5.40 24.45
CA ASP A 187 9.54 -6.54 25.07
C ASP A 187 8.44 -7.11 24.16
N LEU A 188 8.06 -8.36 24.44
CA LEU A 188 7.11 -9.08 23.61
C LEU A 188 5.70 -8.46 23.64
N ALA A 189 5.28 -7.86 24.76
CA ALA A 189 3.95 -7.26 24.87
C ALA A 189 3.85 -6.00 24.00
N THR A 190 4.88 -5.14 24.02
CA THR A 190 4.98 -3.97 23.13
C THR A 190 4.95 -4.38 21.66
N ARG A 191 5.69 -5.43 21.29
CA ARG A 191 5.68 -5.96 19.90
C ARG A 191 4.31 -6.48 19.49
N HIS A 192 3.60 -7.17 20.38
CA HIS A 192 2.24 -7.65 20.11
C HIS A 192 1.24 -6.50 19.94
N ALA A 193 1.33 -5.46 20.75
CA ALA A 193 0.46 -4.28 20.65
C ALA A 193 0.59 -3.56 19.30
N ARG A 194 1.70 -3.78 18.60
CA ARG A 194 2.02 -3.20 17.29
C ARG A 194 1.80 -4.13 16.10
N VAL A 195 1.19 -5.30 16.32
CA VAL A 195 0.80 -6.23 15.26
C VAL A 195 -0.71 -6.20 15.10
N LEU A 196 -1.17 -5.78 13.92
CA LEU A 196 -2.57 -5.92 13.54
C LEU A 196 -2.83 -7.33 13.03
N ARG A 197 -3.89 -7.94 13.53
CA ARG A 197 -4.50 -9.15 12.97
C ARG A 197 -5.62 -8.76 12.03
N MET A 198 -5.65 -9.37 10.86
CA MET A 198 -6.56 -9.03 9.78
C MET A 198 -7.04 -10.29 9.06
N ALA A 199 -8.15 -10.17 8.35
CA ALA A 199 -8.60 -11.16 7.37
C ALA A 199 -8.82 -10.48 6.03
N LEU A 200 -8.23 -11.05 4.97
CA LEU A 200 -8.65 -10.76 3.61
C LEU A 200 -9.97 -11.50 3.35
N ARG A 201 -10.95 -10.79 2.81
CA ARG A 201 -12.29 -11.36 2.55
C ARG A 201 -12.22 -12.64 1.70
N PRO A 202 -13.09 -13.63 1.93
CA PRO A 202 -13.09 -14.89 1.18
C PRO A 202 -13.38 -14.69 -0.32
N ASP A 203 -14.16 -13.67 -0.67
CA ASP A 203 -14.50 -13.29 -2.05
C ASP A 203 -13.47 -12.35 -2.71
N ALA A 204 -12.39 -12.00 -2.00
CA ALA A 204 -11.34 -11.15 -2.55
C ALA A 204 -10.66 -11.80 -3.77
N LYS A 205 -10.43 -10.98 -4.79
CA LYS A 205 -9.76 -11.38 -6.04
C LYS A 205 -8.26 -11.49 -5.79
N LYS A 206 -7.73 -12.71 -5.70
CA LYS A 206 -6.32 -13.01 -5.39
C LYS A 206 -5.61 -13.56 -6.63
N ILE A 207 -4.33 -13.22 -6.78
CA ILE A 207 -3.45 -13.80 -7.80
C ILE A 207 -2.09 -14.14 -7.17
N THR A 208 -1.45 -15.22 -7.59
CA THR A 208 -0.08 -15.48 -7.15
C THR A 208 0.90 -14.52 -7.83
N LEU A 209 2.00 -14.19 -7.16
CA LEU A 209 3.04 -13.31 -7.72
C LEU A 209 3.55 -13.85 -9.06
N ARG A 210 3.78 -15.16 -9.15
CA ARG A 210 4.29 -15.82 -10.35
C ARG A 210 3.34 -15.71 -11.55
N GLU A 211 2.05 -15.89 -11.31
CA GLU A 211 1.02 -15.73 -12.35
C GLU A 211 0.94 -14.28 -12.81
N LEU A 212 0.94 -13.33 -11.88
CA LEU A 212 0.87 -11.91 -12.19
C LEU A 212 2.12 -11.44 -12.97
N GLU A 213 3.31 -11.92 -12.61
CA GLU A 213 4.55 -11.67 -13.35
C GLU A 213 4.49 -12.21 -14.77
N SER A 214 3.92 -13.41 -14.94
CA SER A 214 3.74 -14.04 -16.25
C SER A 214 2.77 -13.22 -17.12
N GLU A 215 1.64 -12.79 -16.56
CA GLU A 215 0.71 -11.90 -17.27
C GLU A 215 1.37 -10.57 -17.64
N ARG A 216 2.03 -9.93 -16.68
CA ARG A 216 2.73 -8.64 -16.87
C ARG A 216 3.78 -8.75 -17.96
N THR A 217 4.55 -9.83 -17.99
CA THR A 217 5.58 -10.06 -19.01
C THR A 217 4.97 -10.14 -20.40
N ARG A 218 3.88 -10.90 -20.58
CA ARG A 218 3.18 -10.97 -21.88
C ARG A 218 2.66 -9.61 -22.32
N THR A 219 2.04 -8.86 -21.40
CA THR A 219 1.52 -7.52 -21.66
C THR A 219 2.64 -6.56 -22.06
N ARG A 220 3.77 -6.56 -21.34
CA ARG A 220 4.93 -5.71 -21.66
C ARG A 220 5.57 -6.09 -22.99
N MET A 221 5.62 -7.37 -23.35
CA MET A 221 6.07 -7.80 -24.67
C MET A 221 5.18 -7.27 -25.79
N GLN A 222 3.86 -7.20 -25.59
CA GLN A 222 2.94 -6.59 -26.56
C GLN A 222 3.22 -5.09 -26.70
N ILE A 223 3.29 -4.35 -25.59
CA ILE A 223 3.62 -2.92 -25.59
C ILE A 223 4.94 -2.65 -26.31
N ALA A 224 5.98 -3.45 -26.03
CA ALA A 224 7.29 -3.32 -26.67
C ALA A 224 7.24 -3.55 -28.19
N ARG A 225 6.38 -4.48 -28.67
CA ARG A 225 6.16 -4.66 -30.11
C ARG A 225 5.48 -3.42 -30.71
N ASP A 226 4.43 -2.91 -30.07
CA ASP A 226 3.68 -1.76 -30.56
C ASP A 226 4.54 -0.49 -30.60
N LEU A 227 5.37 -0.27 -29.57
CA LEU A 227 6.35 0.82 -29.55
C LEU A 227 7.36 0.72 -30.70
N ARG A 228 7.84 -0.49 -31.03
CA ARG A 228 8.74 -0.69 -32.19
C ARG A 228 8.04 -0.39 -33.51
N THR A 229 6.79 -0.83 -33.66
CA THR A 229 5.98 -0.55 -34.85
C THR A 229 5.82 0.95 -35.07
N LEU A 230 5.42 1.69 -34.03
CA LEU A 230 5.24 3.14 -34.10
C LEU A 230 6.56 3.88 -34.37
N ARG A 231 7.67 3.43 -33.79
CA ARG A 231 9.00 4.03 -34.03
C ARG A 231 9.46 3.92 -35.48
N ASN A 232 9.02 2.90 -36.21
CA ASN A 232 9.44 2.63 -37.58
C ASN A 232 8.57 3.34 -38.64
N ILE A 233 7.60 4.16 -38.23
CA ILE A 233 6.79 4.97 -39.16
C ILE A 233 7.64 6.15 -39.67
N ALA A 234 7.86 6.22 -40.99
CA ALA A 234 8.75 7.23 -41.59
C ALA A 234 8.25 8.68 -41.44
N ASN A 235 6.92 8.88 -41.45
CA ASN A 235 6.27 10.18 -41.31
C ASN A 235 5.14 10.06 -40.27
N PRO A 236 5.46 10.05 -38.96
CA PRO A 236 4.46 9.84 -37.92
C PRO A 236 3.47 11.00 -37.89
N THR A 237 2.19 10.67 -37.76
CA THR A 237 1.15 11.66 -37.52
C THR A 237 1.19 12.14 -36.06
N ALA A 238 0.40 13.19 -35.76
CA ALA A 238 0.19 13.61 -34.37
C ALA A 238 -0.46 12.50 -33.53
N GLU A 239 -1.35 11.71 -34.13
CA GLU A 239 -1.99 10.57 -33.48
C GLU A 239 -0.99 9.45 -33.18
N ASP A 240 -0.10 9.12 -34.12
CA ASP A 240 0.97 8.12 -33.90
C ASP A 240 1.89 8.55 -32.74
N THR A 241 2.23 9.83 -32.70
CA THR A 241 3.07 10.42 -31.65
C THR A 241 2.37 10.35 -30.29
N ALA A 242 1.09 10.73 -30.22
CA ALA A 242 0.30 10.64 -28.99
C ALA A 242 0.17 9.19 -28.50
N ARG A 243 -0.10 8.24 -29.41
CA ARG A 243 -0.16 6.81 -29.10
C ARG A 243 1.17 6.26 -28.61
N TYR A 244 2.29 6.68 -29.22
CA TYR A 244 3.63 6.30 -28.77
C TYR A 244 3.89 6.76 -27.33
N ILE A 245 3.58 8.03 -27.02
CA ILE A 245 3.72 8.58 -25.66
C ILE A 245 2.83 7.81 -24.66
N ALA A 246 1.56 7.57 -25.00
CA ALA A 246 0.64 6.83 -24.14
C ALA A 246 1.14 5.41 -23.84
N LEU A 247 1.72 4.71 -24.83
CA LEU A 247 2.31 3.39 -24.63
C LEU A 247 3.57 3.43 -23.76
N GLN A 248 4.41 4.46 -23.88
CA GLN A 248 5.56 4.64 -22.99
C GLN A 248 5.12 4.88 -21.54
N ASP A 249 4.10 5.72 -21.34
CA ASP A 249 3.55 5.96 -20.00
C ASP A 249 2.91 4.69 -19.41
N LYS A 250 2.18 3.92 -20.24
CA LYS A 250 1.63 2.60 -19.86
C LYS A 250 2.72 1.62 -19.45
N GLU A 251 3.82 1.54 -20.20
CA GLU A 251 4.97 0.69 -19.87
C GLU A 251 5.56 1.04 -18.51
N LEU A 252 5.70 2.34 -18.20
CA LEU A 252 6.26 2.82 -16.93
C LEU A 252 5.39 2.46 -15.74
N VAL A 253 4.05 2.57 -15.86
CA VAL A 253 3.13 2.12 -14.80
C VAL A 253 3.25 0.60 -14.59
N PHE A 254 3.42 -0.18 -15.67
CA PHE A 254 3.55 -1.64 -15.57
C PHE A 254 4.93 -2.11 -15.10
N ALA A 255 5.89 -1.21 -14.88
CA ALA A 255 7.17 -1.57 -14.27
C ALA A 255 6.98 -2.01 -12.80
N ASP A 256 6.04 -1.40 -12.08
CA ASP A 256 5.64 -1.77 -10.73
C ASP A 256 4.55 -2.86 -10.79
N ILE A 257 4.80 -4.00 -10.14
CA ILE A 257 3.87 -5.13 -10.18
C ILE A 257 2.61 -4.91 -9.35
N GLY A 258 2.69 -4.11 -8.28
CA GLY A 258 1.53 -3.71 -7.48
C GLY A 258 0.61 -2.79 -8.28
N GLN A 259 1.16 -1.81 -8.99
CA GLN A 259 0.40 -0.96 -9.91
C GLN A 259 -0.25 -1.77 -11.03
N TYR A 260 0.49 -2.68 -11.67
CA TYR A 260 -0.07 -3.59 -12.67
C TYR A 260 -1.21 -4.44 -12.09
N GLY A 261 -1.01 -5.04 -10.92
CA GLY A 261 -2.02 -5.84 -10.23
C GLY A 261 -3.29 -5.04 -9.92
N ALA A 262 -3.15 -3.82 -9.41
CA ALA A 262 -4.28 -2.99 -9.06
C ALA A 262 -5.03 -2.49 -10.29
N VAL A 263 -4.34 -2.15 -11.39
CA VAL A 263 -5.01 -1.81 -12.66
C VAL A 263 -5.82 -3.00 -13.20
N ARG A 264 -5.36 -4.24 -13.02
CA ARG A 264 -6.11 -5.46 -13.37
C ARG A 264 -7.23 -5.82 -12.37
N GLY A 265 -7.40 -5.00 -11.33
CA GLY A 265 -8.43 -5.15 -10.31
C GLY A 265 -8.21 -6.31 -9.35
N TRP A 266 -6.97 -6.74 -9.15
CA TRP A 266 -6.64 -7.70 -8.09
C TRP A 266 -6.68 -7.01 -6.73
N ASP A 267 -7.24 -7.69 -5.73
CA ASP A 267 -7.32 -7.19 -4.36
C ASP A 267 -6.04 -7.47 -3.57
N ALA A 268 -5.38 -8.60 -3.86
CA ALA A 268 -4.11 -8.96 -3.25
C ALA A 268 -3.25 -9.84 -4.16
N ILE A 269 -1.94 -9.77 -3.94
CA ILE A 269 -0.92 -10.62 -4.55
C ILE A 269 -0.41 -11.58 -3.49
N ASP A 270 -0.52 -12.87 -3.76
CA ASP A 270 0.05 -13.92 -2.94
C ASP A 270 1.51 -14.18 -3.34
N GLY A 271 2.44 -13.74 -2.50
CA GLY A 271 3.88 -14.00 -2.65
C GLY A 271 4.36 -15.21 -1.84
N SER A 272 3.46 -16.04 -1.29
CA SER A 272 3.79 -17.10 -0.35
C SER A 272 4.81 -18.11 -0.87
N ASP A 273 4.77 -18.39 -2.17
CA ASP A 273 5.62 -19.39 -2.80
C ASP A 273 6.97 -18.80 -3.24
N THR A 274 7.10 -17.47 -3.22
CA THR A 274 8.31 -16.77 -3.63
C THR A 274 9.16 -16.34 -2.43
N PHE A 275 8.53 -15.95 -1.33
CA PHE A 275 9.24 -15.39 -0.17
C PHE A 275 9.17 -16.34 1.03
N SER A 276 10.29 -16.51 1.73
CA SER A 276 10.35 -17.28 2.98
C SER A 276 9.41 -16.74 4.06
N ASN A 277 9.18 -15.43 4.03
CA ASN A 277 8.30 -14.72 4.97
C ASN A 277 6.81 -14.84 4.62
N LYS A 278 6.49 -15.61 3.57
CA LYS A 278 5.14 -15.83 3.07
C LYS A 278 4.38 -14.52 2.79
N GLU A 279 5.08 -13.54 2.22
CA GLU A 279 4.60 -12.17 2.11
C GLU A 279 3.42 -12.04 1.14
N TRP A 280 2.43 -11.23 1.53
CA TRP A 280 1.27 -10.84 0.74
C TRP A 280 1.32 -9.33 0.48
N VAL A 281 0.89 -8.91 -0.71
CA VAL A 281 0.75 -7.49 -1.05
C VAL A 281 -0.72 -7.18 -1.25
N VAL A 282 -1.34 -6.48 -0.30
CA VAL A 282 -2.73 -6.04 -0.40
C VAL A 282 -2.79 -4.77 -1.24
N LEU A 283 -3.55 -4.83 -2.34
CA LEU A 283 -3.73 -3.74 -3.30
C LEU A 283 -5.03 -2.99 -3.06
N ASN A 284 -6.04 -3.69 -2.54
CA ASN A 284 -7.34 -3.18 -2.16
C ASN A 284 -7.54 -3.24 -0.63
N PRO A 285 -7.27 -2.15 0.11
CA PRO A 285 -7.50 -2.08 1.54
C PRO A 285 -8.95 -2.33 1.97
N THR A 286 -9.93 -2.02 1.12
CA THR A 286 -11.35 -2.26 1.42
C THR A 286 -11.71 -3.75 1.47
N ALA A 287 -10.82 -4.62 0.99
CA ALA A 287 -10.94 -6.08 1.10
C ALA A 287 -10.47 -6.64 2.45
N LEU A 288 -9.97 -5.80 3.37
CA LEU A 288 -9.49 -6.21 4.69
C LEU A 288 -10.55 -5.99 5.77
N LEU A 289 -10.70 -6.99 6.64
CA LEU A 289 -11.27 -6.83 7.98
C LEU A 289 -10.12 -6.75 8.97
N ILE A 290 -10.03 -5.65 9.71
CA ILE A 290 -8.97 -5.43 10.70
C ILE A 290 -9.54 -5.64 12.09
N GLN A 291 -8.93 -6.52 12.87
CA GLN A 291 -9.34 -6.75 14.24
C GLN A 291 -9.07 -5.49 15.08
N ARG A 292 -10.09 -5.00 15.79
CA ARG A 292 -9.95 -3.96 16.82
C ARG A 292 -9.17 -4.42 18.04
#